data_AF-A0A7J6QIW5-F1
#
_entry.id   AF-A0A7J6QIW5-F1
#
_cell.length_a   1.000
_cell.length_b   1.000
_cell.length_c   1.000
_cell.angle_alpha   90.00
_cell.angle_beta   90.00
_cell.angle_gamma   90.00
#
_symmetry.space_group_name_H-M   'P 1'
#
loop_
_entity.id
_entity.type
_entity.pdbx_description
1 polymer ?
#
loop_
_entity_poly.entity_id
_entity_poly.type
_entity_poly.pdbx_seq_one_letter_code
_entity_poly.pdbx_strand_id
1 'polypeptide(L)'
;GYSDDQNLQDWLQQYVWPAEAKFLCSEFVKLGTELSVYEMLLSGSTTFVDMYQFPHETAQVANDAHIRCFNGEAVMDIGDGTIDKMIEDGAEYVNNKENRSEMVTPLNIAHATYTVPKDKLKRIAAIAKPAGTLVHIHLNESQAEVDE
;
A
#
# COMPACT_ATOMS: atom_id res chain seq x y z
N GLY A 1 9.04 -15.75 -9.76
CA GLY A 1 7.83 -15.23 -9.13
C GLY A 1 6.68 -16.23 -9.26
N TYR A 2 5.51 -15.88 -8.73
CA TYR A 2 4.30 -16.72 -8.81
C TYR A 2 3.76 -16.85 -10.25
N SER A 3 3.94 -15.79 -11.05
CA SER A 3 3.74 -15.76 -12.50
C SER A 3 4.75 -14.77 -13.07
N ASP A 4 5.68 -15.26 -13.89
CA ASP A 4 6.75 -14.47 -14.51
C ASP A 4 6.48 -14.27 -16.03
N ASP A 5 7.18 -13.33 -16.66
CA ASP A 5 7.18 -13.09 -18.11
C ASP A 5 5.80 -12.71 -18.72
N GLN A 6 4.99 -11.94 -17.99
CA GLN A 6 3.69 -11.42 -18.42
C GLN A 6 3.71 -9.88 -18.59
N ASN A 7 2.76 -9.34 -19.37
CA ASN A 7 2.49 -7.90 -19.29
C ASN A 7 1.76 -7.56 -17.98
N LEU A 8 1.85 -6.30 -17.54
CA LEU A 8 1.34 -5.87 -16.23
C LEU A 8 -0.15 -6.18 -16.02
N GLN A 9 -1.00 -5.94 -17.02
CA GLN A 9 -2.44 -6.14 -16.88
C GLN A 9 -2.81 -7.61 -16.76
N ASP A 10 -2.21 -8.48 -17.58
CA ASP A 10 -2.43 -9.92 -17.49
C ASP A 10 -1.89 -10.47 -16.17
N TRP A 11 -0.72 -9.99 -15.73
CA TRP A 11 -0.14 -10.37 -14.45
C TRP A 11 -1.06 -10.04 -13.26
N LEU A 12 -1.58 -8.80 -13.22
CA LEU A 12 -2.49 -8.35 -12.16
C LEU A 12 -3.82 -9.11 -12.18
N GLN A 13 -4.53 -9.08 -13.32
CA GLN A 13 -5.91 -9.53 -13.41
C GLN A 13 -6.05 -11.05 -13.39
N GLN A 14 -5.10 -11.79 -13.98
CA GLN A 14 -5.21 -13.23 -14.13
C GLN A 14 -4.52 -14.02 -13.01
N TYR A 15 -3.55 -13.40 -12.31
CA TYR A 15 -2.72 -14.12 -11.33
C TYR A 15 -2.71 -13.47 -9.94
N VAL A 16 -2.30 -12.21 -9.84
CA VAL A 16 -2.07 -11.55 -8.54
C VAL A 16 -3.37 -11.31 -7.80
N TRP A 17 -4.32 -10.56 -8.37
CA TRP A 17 -5.58 -10.25 -7.68
C TRP A 17 -6.41 -11.51 -7.34
N PRO A 18 -6.51 -12.54 -8.21
CA PRO A 18 -7.14 -13.80 -7.84
C PRO A 18 -6.46 -14.54 -6.68
N ALA A 19 -5.12 -14.48 -6.60
CA ALA A 19 -4.38 -15.07 -5.50
C ALA A 19 -4.60 -14.29 -4.20
N GLU A 20 -4.51 -12.96 -4.24
CA GLU A 20 -4.78 -12.09 -3.09
C GLU A 20 -6.21 -12.29 -2.58
N ALA A 21 -7.21 -12.32 -3.46
CA ALA A 21 -8.60 -12.58 -3.08
C ALA A 21 -8.80 -13.91 -2.34
N LYS A 22 -7.90 -14.88 -2.53
CA LYS A 22 -7.96 -16.20 -1.90
C LYS A 22 -7.14 -16.29 -0.60
N PHE A 23 -5.98 -15.65 -0.55
CA PHE A 23 -5.00 -15.88 0.51
C PHE A 23 -4.75 -14.68 1.42
N LEU A 24 -5.15 -13.48 1.00
CA LEU A 24 -4.85 -12.27 1.73
C LEU A 24 -5.63 -12.23 3.05
N CYS A 25 -4.89 -12.15 4.14
CA CYS A 25 -5.38 -11.94 5.50
C CYS A 25 -4.25 -11.30 6.33
N SER A 26 -4.55 -10.85 7.55
CA SER A 26 -3.54 -10.17 8.38
C SER A 26 -2.35 -11.08 8.71
N GLU A 27 -2.55 -12.39 8.93
CA GLU A 27 -1.45 -13.35 9.14
C GLU A 27 -0.56 -13.49 7.89
N PHE A 28 -1.15 -13.47 6.69
CA PHE A 28 -0.40 -13.50 5.44
C PHE A 28 0.49 -12.26 5.30
N VAL A 29 -0.06 -11.07 5.56
CA VAL A 29 0.69 -9.81 5.50
C VAL A 29 1.81 -9.81 6.52
N LYS A 30 1.53 -10.19 7.77
CA LYS A 30 2.54 -10.26 8.83
C LYS A 30 3.72 -11.14 8.42
N LEU A 31 3.46 -12.39 8.00
CA LEU A 31 4.52 -13.34 7.62
C LEU A 31 5.30 -12.85 6.38
N GLY A 32 4.59 -12.31 5.39
CA GLY A 32 5.21 -11.75 4.18
C GLY A 32 6.12 -10.56 4.51
N THR A 33 5.68 -9.67 5.40
CA THR A 33 6.46 -8.52 5.83
C THR A 33 7.65 -8.93 6.68
N GLU A 34 7.52 -9.90 7.59
CA GLU A 34 8.65 -10.46 8.35
C GLU A 34 9.75 -11.00 7.42
N LEU A 35 9.34 -11.77 6.40
CA LEU A 35 10.27 -12.31 5.41
C LEU A 35 10.95 -11.20 4.59
N SER A 36 10.17 -10.22 4.13
CA SER A 36 10.68 -9.11 3.33
C SER A 36 11.64 -8.22 4.12
N VAL A 37 11.33 -7.94 5.39
CA VAL A 37 12.20 -7.17 6.28
C VAL A 37 13.51 -7.92 6.55
N TYR A 38 13.46 -9.24 6.73
CA TYR A 38 14.68 -10.04 6.87
C TYR A 38 15.58 -9.94 5.64
N GLU A 39 15.02 -10.07 4.44
CA GLU A 39 15.77 -9.91 3.18
C GLU A 39 16.34 -8.49 3.00
N MET A 40 15.55 -7.46 3.33
CA MET A 40 15.98 -6.07 3.29
C MET A 40 17.16 -5.81 4.23
N LEU A 41 17.10 -6.31 5.46
CA LEU A 41 18.21 -6.15 6.42
C LEU A 41 19.47 -6.88 5.97
N LEU A 42 19.33 -8.10 5.40
CA LEU A 42 20.47 -8.84 4.85
C LEU A 42 21.14 -8.13 3.67
N SER A 43 20.38 -7.38 2.88
CA SER A 43 20.89 -6.59 1.75
C SER A 43 21.38 -5.19 2.14
N GLY A 44 21.27 -4.81 3.42
CA GLY A 44 21.70 -3.50 3.93
C GLY A 44 20.67 -2.38 3.74
N SER A 45 19.43 -2.70 3.38
CA SER A 45 18.33 -1.74 3.33
C SER A 45 17.89 -1.38 4.75
N THR A 46 17.83 -0.07 5.04
CA THR A 46 17.50 0.44 6.39
C THR A 46 16.14 1.12 6.47
N THR A 47 15.52 1.39 5.32
CA THR A 47 14.25 2.10 5.20
C THR A 47 13.47 1.53 4.03
N PHE A 48 12.16 1.38 4.17
CA PHE A 48 11.27 1.02 3.06
C PHE A 48 9.99 1.88 3.07
N VAL A 49 9.37 1.96 1.89
CA VAL A 49 8.07 2.60 1.68
C VAL A 49 7.13 1.50 1.21
N ASP A 50 6.14 1.19 2.04
CA ASP A 50 5.20 0.11 1.84
C ASP A 50 3.86 0.62 1.32
N MET A 51 3.18 -0.27 0.59
CA MET A 51 1.93 -0.01 -0.07
C MET A 51 1.16 -1.31 -0.19
N TYR A 52 0.41 -1.65 0.85
CA TYR A 52 -0.34 -2.90 0.91
C TYR A 52 -1.56 -2.80 1.83
N GLN A 53 -2.30 -3.89 1.95
CA GLN A 53 -3.41 -4.01 2.92
C GLN A 53 -2.87 -4.34 4.32
N PHE A 54 -3.68 -4.15 5.36
CA PHE A 54 -3.33 -4.45 6.76
C PHE A 54 -2.06 -3.71 7.27
N PRO A 55 -1.98 -2.37 7.17
CA PRO A 55 -0.79 -1.60 7.51
C PRO A 55 -0.38 -1.70 8.99
N HIS A 56 -1.29 -2.11 9.87
CA HIS A 56 -0.95 -2.40 11.27
C HIS A 56 0.04 -3.57 11.42
N GLU A 57 -0.08 -4.60 10.59
CA GLU A 57 0.83 -5.75 10.60
C GLU A 57 2.23 -5.31 10.14
N THR A 58 2.30 -4.57 9.03
CA THR A 58 3.58 -4.01 8.56
C THR A 58 4.22 -3.09 9.61
N ALA A 59 3.43 -2.22 10.24
CA ALA A 59 3.94 -1.33 11.27
C ALA A 59 4.46 -2.08 12.49
N GLN A 60 3.79 -3.14 12.92
CA GLN A 60 4.25 -3.97 14.04
C GLN A 60 5.59 -4.63 13.70
N VAL A 61 5.70 -5.27 12.54
CA VAL A 61 6.95 -5.92 12.11
C VAL A 61 8.10 -4.91 12.00
N ALA A 62 7.85 -3.72 11.44
CA ALA A 62 8.86 -2.68 11.33
C ALA A 62 9.38 -2.21 12.70
N ASN A 63 8.49 -2.06 13.68
CA ASN A 63 8.87 -1.73 15.06
C ASN A 63 9.68 -2.85 15.71
N ASP A 64 9.22 -4.10 15.60
CA ASP A 64 9.89 -5.26 16.21
C ASP A 64 11.30 -5.42 15.65
N ALA A 65 11.47 -5.28 14.33
CA ALA A 65 12.74 -5.40 13.63
C ALA A 65 13.61 -4.12 13.66
N HIS A 66 13.11 -3.01 14.21
CA HIS A 66 13.79 -1.70 14.25
C HIS A 66 14.25 -1.20 12.88
N ILE A 67 13.39 -1.31 11.87
CA ILE A 67 13.62 -0.81 10.50
C ILE A 67 12.64 0.33 10.19
N ARG A 68 13.11 1.38 9.51
CA ARG A 68 12.26 2.53 9.21
C ARG A 68 11.25 2.19 8.11
N CYS A 69 9.99 2.51 8.35
CA CYS A 69 8.88 2.20 7.47
C CYS A 69 7.99 3.43 7.24
N PHE A 70 7.61 3.65 6.00
CA PHE A 70 6.52 4.53 5.62
C PHE A 70 5.40 3.69 5.01
N ASN A 71 4.22 3.64 5.62
CA ASN A 71 3.14 2.75 5.15
C ASN A 71 1.75 3.35 5.35
N GLY A 72 0.73 2.69 4.84
CA GLY A 72 -0.66 3.11 4.97
C GLY A 72 -1.60 2.13 4.29
N GLU A 73 -2.90 2.37 4.41
CA GLU A 73 -3.92 1.54 3.76
C GLU A 73 -3.93 1.82 2.25
N ALA A 74 -3.66 0.81 1.43
CA ALA A 74 -3.71 0.96 -0.02
C ALA A 74 -5.16 1.09 -0.52
N VAL A 75 -5.47 2.22 -1.17
CA VAL A 75 -6.80 2.49 -1.74
C VAL A 75 -6.83 2.10 -3.22
N MET A 76 -7.79 1.26 -3.60
CA MET A 76 -8.00 0.82 -4.97
C MET A 76 -9.49 0.50 -5.21
N ASP A 77 -10.01 0.85 -6.38
CA ASP A 77 -11.34 0.39 -6.82
C ASP A 77 -11.21 -0.97 -7.51
N ILE A 78 -11.77 -2.00 -6.90
CA ILE A 78 -11.89 -3.35 -7.49
C ILE A 78 -13.33 -3.66 -7.92
N GLY A 79 -14.21 -2.67 -7.98
CA GLY A 79 -15.60 -2.81 -8.42
C GLY A 79 -16.55 -3.39 -7.36
N ASP A 80 -16.13 -3.44 -6.09
CA ASP A 80 -16.92 -3.96 -4.97
C ASP A 80 -17.65 -2.87 -4.17
N GLY A 81 -17.45 -1.60 -4.53
CA GLY A 81 -18.07 -0.44 -3.89
C GLY A 81 -17.42 -0.01 -2.56
N THR A 82 -16.23 -0.52 -2.22
CA THR A 82 -15.59 -0.26 -0.92
C THR A 82 -14.61 0.91 -0.90
N ILE A 83 -14.28 1.50 -2.06
CA ILE A 83 -13.26 2.54 -2.18
C ILE A 83 -13.44 3.72 -1.23
N ASP A 84 -14.68 4.19 -0.99
CA ASP A 84 -14.91 5.31 -0.08
C ASP A 84 -14.60 4.94 1.38
N LYS A 85 -14.87 3.69 1.78
CA LYS A 85 -14.51 3.15 3.08
C LYS A 85 -13.00 2.98 3.22
N MET A 86 -12.31 2.51 2.18
CA MET A 86 -10.84 2.41 2.18
C MET A 86 -10.17 3.78 2.36
N ILE A 87 -10.70 4.84 1.73
CA ILE A 87 -10.20 6.21 1.94
C ILE A 87 -10.40 6.66 3.39
N GLU A 88 -11.53 6.32 3.99
CA GLU A 88 -11.83 6.62 5.40
C GLU A 88 -10.90 5.87 6.35
N ASP A 89 -10.67 4.59 6.09
CA ASP A 89 -9.77 3.74 6.88
C ASP A 89 -8.31 4.22 6.78
N GLY A 90 -7.85 4.56 5.58
CA GLY A 90 -6.54 5.18 5.39
C GLY A 90 -6.41 6.51 6.13
N ALA A 91 -7.46 7.34 6.10
CA ALA A 91 -7.48 8.60 6.84
C ALA A 91 -7.46 8.38 8.36
N GLU A 92 -8.22 7.41 8.88
CA GLU A 92 -8.20 7.03 10.30
C GLU A 92 -6.82 6.53 10.71
N TYR A 93 -6.21 5.64 9.91
CA TYR A 93 -4.88 5.11 10.14
C TYR A 93 -3.83 6.22 10.26
N VAL A 94 -3.85 7.18 9.32
CA VAL A 94 -2.90 8.29 9.27
C VAL A 94 -3.05 9.28 10.42
N ASN A 95 -4.29 9.52 10.86
CA ASN A 95 -4.61 10.50 11.90
C ASN A 95 -4.49 9.92 13.32
N ASN A 96 -4.51 8.60 13.48
CA ASN A 96 -4.28 7.96 14.76
C ASN A 96 -2.79 8.06 15.14
N LYS A 97 -2.50 8.78 16.23
CA LYS A 97 -1.12 9.00 16.70
C LYS A 97 -0.45 7.73 17.20
N GLU A 98 -1.22 6.74 17.65
CA GLU A 98 -0.69 5.45 18.10
C GLU A 98 -0.09 4.62 16.96
N ASN A 99 -0.45 4.92 15.70
CA ASN A 99 0.15 4.30 14.53
C ASN A 99 1.51 4.92 14.14
N ARG A 100 1.98 5.94 14.89
CA ARG A 100 3.28 6.59 14.68
C ARG A 100 4.28 6.11 15.73
N SER A 101 5.49 5.86 15.30
CA SER A 101 6.61 5.54 16.20
C SER A 101 7.91 6.15 15.65
N GLU A 102 9.04 5.88 16.32
CA GLU A 102 10.35 6.25 15.80
C GLU A 102 10.66 5.58 14.45
N MET A 103 10.10 4.38 14.23
CA MET A 103 10.30 3.57 13.03
C MET A 103 9.20 3.77 11.99
N VAL A 104 7.95 4.07 12.39
CA VAL A 104 6.79 4.06 11.49
C VAL A 104 6.25 5.46 11.23
N THR A 105 6.13 5.82 9.94
CA THR A 105 5.49 7.06 9.47
C THR A 105 4.31 6.75 8.54
N PRO A 106 3.06 6.91 9.00
CA PRO A 106 1.86 6.72 8.20
C PRO A 106 1.77 7.66 6.99
N LEU A 107 1.32 7.11 5.86
CA LEU A 107 1.11 7.76 4.56
C LEU A 107 -0.34 7.61 4.09
N ASN A 108 -0.79 8.58 3.29
CA ASN A 108 -1.98 8.39 2.46
C ASN A 108 -1.56 7.65 1.18
N ILE A 109 -2.30 6.62 0.78
CA ILE A 109 -1.93 5.78 -0.36
C ILE A 109 -3.08 5.74 -1.36
N ALA A 110 -2.75 5.89 -2.63
CA ALA A 110 -3.65 5.64 -3.75
C ALA A 110 -2.97 4.65 -4.70
N HIS A 111 -3.67 3.61 -5.16
CA HIS A 111 -3.04 2.59 -5.99
C HIS A 111 -2.40 3.15 -7.26
N ALA A 112 -3.24 3.57 -8.20
CA ALA A 112 -2.79 4.15 -9.46
C ALA A 112 -3.91 5.03 -10.04
N THR A 113 -3.61 5.74 -11.12
CA THR A 113 -4.58 6.59 -11.81
C THR A 113 -5.70 5.78 -12.48
N TYR A 114 -5.39 4.57 -12.96
CA TYR A 114 -6.32 3.63 -13.61
C TYR A 114 -7.15 2.79 -12.63
N THR A 115 -6.88 2.86 -11.32
CA THR A 115 -7.69 2.14 -10.30
C THR A 115 -8.27 3.06 -9.22
N VAL A 116 -7.95 4.35 -9.24
CA VAL A 116 -8.49 5.34 -8.29
C VAL A 116 -9.06 6.51 -9.09
N PRO A 117 -10.40 6.66 -9.15
CA PRO A 117 -11.03 7.73 -9.91
C PRO A 117 -10.55 9.12 -9.48
N LYS A 118 -10.55 10.06 -10.44
CA LYS A 118 -10.00 11.42 -10.25
C LYS A 118 -10.61 12.18 -9.06
N ASP A 119 -11.90 12.02 -8.79
CA ASP A 119 -12.55 12.64 -7.63
C ASP A 119 -12.05 12.04 -6.30
N LYS A 120 -11.77 10.73 -6.27
CA LYS A 120 -11.18 10.05 -5.12
C LYS A 120 -9.73 10.45 -4.89
N LEU A 121 -8.93 10.59 -5.95
CA LEU A 121 -7.57 11.16 -5.84
C LEU A 121 -7.58 12.57 -5.24
N LYS A 122 -8.52 13.42 -5.67
CA LYS A 122 -8.70 14.75 -5.07
C LYS A 122 -9.10 14.68 -3.60
N ARG A 123 -9.96 13.72 -3.22
CA ARG A 123 -10.35 13.49 -1.83
C ARG A 123 -9.14 13.08 -0.97
N ILE A 124 -8.33 12.14 -1.43
CA ILE A 124 -7.10 11.71 -0.75
C ILE A 124 -6.13 12.89 -0.57
N ALA A 125 -5.91 13.69 -1.63
CA ALA A 125 -5.06 14.87 -1.55
C ALA A 125 -5.59 15.93 -0.56
N ALA A 126 -6.91 16.11 -0.50
CA ALA A 126 -7.57 17.04 0.43
C ALA A 126 -7.48 16.58 1.90
N ILE A 127 -7.38 15.26 2.15
CA ILE A 127 -7.12 14.68 3.47
C ILE A 127 -5.64 14.83 3.86
N ALA A 128 -4.74 14.50 2.94
CA ALA A 128 -3.29 14.47 3.21
C ALA A 128 -2.72 15.86 3.55
N LYS A 129 -3.18 16.90 2.83
CA LYS A 129 -2.65 18.27 2.94
C LYS A 129 -2.78 18.89 4.34
N PRO A 130 -3.96 18.96 4.98
CA PRO A 130 -4.08 19.49 6.35
C PRO A 130 -3.44 18.59 7.40
N ALA A 131 -3.36 17.28 7.15
CA ALA A 131 -2.67 16.33 8.04
C ALA A 131 -1.13 16.44 7.96
N GLY A 132 -0.59 17.18 6.98
CA GLY A 132 0.86 17.32 6.77
C GLY A 132 1.53 16.01 6.38
N THR A 133 0.80 15.13 5.67
CA THR A 133 1.28 13.78 5.32
C THR A 133 1.57 13.67 3.82
N LEU A 134 2.45 12.73 3.47
CA LEU A 134 2.77 12.44 2.07
C LEU A 134 1.67 11.57 1.44
N VAL A 135 1.65 11.58 0.11
CA VAL A 135 0.83 10.68 -0.72
C VAL A 135 1.77 9.77 -1.50
N HIS A 136 1.51 8.46 -1.47
CA HIS A 136 2.21 7.44 -2.24
C HIS A 136 1.29 6.87 -3.33
N ILE A 137 1.78 6.76 -4.57
CA ILE A 137 1.00 6.35 -5.74
C ILE A 137 1.88 5.79 -6.87
N HIS A 138 1.42 4.75 -7.57
CA HIS A 138 1.98 4.35 -8.86
C HIS A 138 1.49 5.29 -9.96
N LEU A 139 2.42 5.86 -10.73
CA LEU A 139 2.11 6.89 -11.72
C LEU A 139 2.99 6.75 -12.95
N ASN A 140 2.37 6.81 -14.13
CA ASN A 140 3.04 6.66 -15.43
C ASN A 140 3.89 5.37 -15.50
N GLU A 141 3.37 4.26 -14.96
CA GLU A 141 4.06 2.98 -14.89
C GLU A 141 4.14 2.30 -16.27
N SER A 142 3.17 2.55 -17.13
CA SER A 142 3.13 1.99 -18.49
C SER A 142 2.67 3.01 -19.52
N GLN A 143 3.03 2.79 -20.80
CA GLN A 143 2.54 3.63 -21.90
C GLN A 143 1.01 3.55 -22.03
N ALA A 144 0.42 2.39 -21.74
CA ALA A 144 -1.03 2.20 -21.76
C ALA A 144 -1.74 3.10 -20.72
N GLU A 145 -1.15 3.28 -19.54
CA GLU A 145 -1.67 4.23 -18.54
C GLU A 145 -1.62 5.68 -19.05
N VAL A 146 -0.54 6.05 -19.74
CA VAL A 146 -0.35 7.44 -20.22
C VAL A 146 -1.30 7.79 -21.38
N ASP A 147 -1.70 6.79 -22.16
CA ASP A 147 -2.52 6.97 -23.35
C ASP A 147 -4.04 6.96 -23.07
N GLU A 148 -4.48 6.70 -21.83
CA GLU A 148 -5.88 6.83 -21.36
C GLU A 148 -6.36 8.28 -21.20
#